data_AF-A0A8H7F620-F1
#
_entry.id   AF-A0A8H7F620-F1
#
_cell.length_a   1.000
_cell.length_b   1.000
_cell.length_c   1.000
_cell.angle_alpha   90.00
_cell.angle_beta   90.00
_cell.angle_gamma   90.00
#
_symmetry.space_group_name_H-M   'P 1'
#
loop_
_entity.id
_entity.type
_entity.pdbx_description
1 polymer ?
#
loop_
_entity_poly.entity_id
_entity_poly.type
_entity_poly.pdbx_seq_one_letter_code
_entity_poly.pdbx_strand_id
1 'polypeptide(L)'
;MRESLCRPLVLACKPQLPKKNVVISRRSYAASGSSQPPESLSWREYLAIRGSKRKWQVAATVPCALLGFIGGATYFGTMGADPTKTIMGIDPFFFYGISTVGCVGVGAVVGPSLGTALWRMTHRNKVSLIDAKDREFYKRIAKNRVDATLQSPTSPIPDYYGEKIGSIHGYRQWLRDQSKYRRKVVLAEE
;
A
#
# COMPACT_ATOMS: atom_id res chain seq x y z
N MET A 1 27.39 55.98 -60.31
CA MET A 1 26.46 54.92 -60.78
C MET A 1 26.47 53.83 -59.70
N ARG A 2 25.32 53.64 -59.01
CA ARG A 2 24.80 52.39 -58.42
C ARG A 2 25.82 51.46 -57.72
N GLU A 3 25.92 51.47 -56.39
CA GLU A 3 25.12 50.64 -55.46
C GLU A 3 25.12 49.13 -55.75
N SER A 4 25.84 48.36 -54.91
CA SER A 4 25.54 46.98 -54.49
C SER A 4 26.66 46.49 -53.53
N LEU A 5 26.58 46.75 -52.22
CA LEU A 5 25.92 45.95 -51.17
C LEU A 5 26.44 44.51 -50.98
N CYS A 6 26.81 44.27 -49.71
CA CYS A 6 26.70 43.02 -48.94
C CYS A 6 27.87 42.00 -48.95
N ARG A 7 28.69 42.03 -47.88
CA ARG A 7 28.50 41.18 -46.67
C ARG A 7 29.65 41.40 -45.66
N PRO A 8 29.40 41.74 -44.38
CA PRO A 8 30.39 41.53 -43.34
C PRO A 8 30.41 40.04 -42.95
N LEU A 9 31.60 39.44 -42.99
CA LEU A 9 31.88 38.12 -42.42
C LEU A 9 31.76 38.21 -40.90
N VAL A 10 30.63 37.77 -40.36
CA VAL A 10 30.46 37.57 -38.91
C VAL A 10 31.29 36.35 -38.51
N LEU A 11 32.48 36.58 -37.95
CA LEU A 11 33.24 35.55 -37.25
C LEU A 11 32.48 35.18 -35.96
N ALA A 12 31.72 34.08 -36.02
CA ALA A 12 31.11 33.46 -34.86
C ALA A 12 32.19 32.79 -34.00
N CYS A 13 32.65 33.48 -32.96
CA CYS A 13 33.48 32.87 -31.91
C CYS A 13 32.60 31.92 -31.09
N LYS A 14 32.79 30.60 -31.23
CA LYS A 14 32.08 29.61 -30.40
C LYS A 14 32.69 29.60 -29.00
N PRO A 15 31.91 29.84 -27.92
CA PRO A 15 32.42 29.65 -26.57
C PRO A 15 32.61 28.15 -26.30
N GLN A 16 33.85 27.73 -26.01
CA GLN A 16 34.11 26.39 -25.51
C GLN A 16 33.74 26.32 -24.02
N LEU A 17 32.68 25.57 -23.72
CA LEU A 17 32.30 25.22 -22.36
C LEU A 17 33.29 24.20 -21.79
N PRO A 18 33.79 24.39 -20.55
CA PRO A 18 34.68 23.44 -19.90
C PRO A 18 33.91 22.14 -19.59
N LYS A 19 34.35 21.04 -20.19
CA LYS A 19 33.86 19.69 -19.89
C LYS A 19 34.30 19.31 -18.47
N LYS A 20 33.40 19.49 -17.49
CA LYS A 20 33.60 18.95 -16.14
C LYS A 20 33.43 17.43 -16.21
N ASN A 21 34.52 16.70 -16.00
CA ASN A 21 34.45 15.25 -15.80
C ASN A 21 33.69 14.96 -14.50
N VAL A 22 32.42 14.60 -14.62
CA VAL A 22 31.63 14.10 -13.50
C VAL A 22 32.12 12.68 -13.22
N VAL A 23 33.03 12.55 -12.26
CA VAL A 23 33.39 11.25 -11.70
C VAL A 23 32.16 10.75 -10.93
N ILE A 24 31.36 9.91 -11.57
CA ILE A 24 30.28 9.18 -10.91
C ILE A 24 30.95 8.15 -10.00
N SER A 25 31.16 8.54 -8.74
CA SER A 25 31.52 7.60 -7.68
C SER A 25 30.37 6.60 -7.54
N ARG A 26 30.56 5.38 -8.07
CA ARG A 26 29.65 4.26 -7.79
C ARG A 26 29.77 3.98 -6.30
N ARG A 27 28.74 4.39 -5.54
CA ARG A 27 28.62 4.01 -4.15
C ARG A 27 28.35 2.51 -4.10
N SER A 28 29.40 1.73 -3.90
CA SER A 28 29.30 0.31 -3.58
C SER A 28 28.48 0.20 -2.30
N TYR A 29 27.28 -0.35 -2.40
CA TYR A 29 26.52 -0.76 -1.23
C TYR A 29 27.23 -2.00 -0.69
N ALA A 30 28.14 -1.79 0.27
CA ALA A 30 28.64 -2.88 1.08
C ALA A 30 27.41 -3.57 1.69
N ALA A 31 27.23 -4.85 1.38
CA ALA A 31 26.30 -5.69 2.08
C ALA A 31 26.74 -5.68 3.54
N SER A 32 26.03 -4.91 4.38
CA SER A 32 26.29 -4.90 5.81
C SER A 32 25.99 -6.30 6.32
N GLY A 33 27.06 -7.05 6.62
CA GLY A 33 27.00 -8.24 7.42
C GLY A 33 26.18 -7.95 8.68
N SER A 34 25.32 -8.89 9.02
CA SER A 34 24.43 -8.85 10.17
C SER A 34 25.22 -8.84 11.48
N SER A 35 25.71 -7.67 11.89
CA SER A 35 26.04 -7.41 13.28
C SER A 35 24.73 -7.18 14.02
N GLN A 36 24.33 -8.13 14.86
CA GLN A 36 23.19 -7.98 15.76
C GLN A 36 23.47 -6.82 16.74
N PRO A 37 22.83 -5.65 16.61
CA PRO A 37 22.80 -4.65 17.66
C PRO A 37 21.68 -5.04 18.64
N PRO A 38 21.57 -4.43 19.83
CA PRO A 38 20.48 -4.73 20.77
C PRO A 38 19.14 -4.73 20.05
N GLU A 39 18.31 -5.74 20.33
CA GLU A 39 17.04 -6.16 19.71
C GLU A 39 16.13 -4.99 19.24
N SER A 40 16.56 -4.24 18.23
CA SER A 40 15.95 -2.99 17.81
C SER A 40 15.65 -3.06 16.33
N LEU A 41 14.37 -3.08 16.02
CA LEU A 41 13.88 -3.33 14.68
C LEU A 41 14.14 -2.10 13.78
N SER A 42 14.84 -2.29 12.67
CA SER A 42 15.20 -1.20 11.76
C SER A 42 13.94 -0.61 11.09
N TRP A 43 13.96 0.68 10.74
CA TRP A 43 12.81 1.34 10.08
C TRP A 43 12.41 0.68 8.76
N ARG A 44 13.37 0.12 8.01
CA ARG A 44 13.09 -0.59 6.76
C ARG A 44 12.33 -1.88 7.02
N GLU A 45 12.80 -2.66 7.99
CA GLU A 45 12.17 -3.93 8.39
C GLU A 45 10.79 -3.69 8.99
N TYR A 46 10.66 -2.68 9.86
CA TYR A 46 9.40 -2.29 10.49
C TYR A 46 8.33 -1.97 9.44
N LEU A 47 8.65 -1.07 8.50
CA LEU A 47 7.70 -0.67 7.47
C LEU A 47 7.34 -1.83 6.54
N ALA A 48 8.29 -2.72 6.24
CA ALA A 48 8.03 -3.92 5.45
C ALA A 48 7.08 -4.89 6.17
N ILE A 49 7.27 -5.09 7.48
CA ILE A 49 6.40 -5.93 8.33
C ILE A 49 5.01 -5.31 8.46
N ARG A 50 4.91 -3.99 8.67
CA ARG A 50 3.63 -3.28 8.73
C ARG A 50 2.85 -3.41 7.42
N GLY A 51 3.53 -3.24 6.29
CA GLY A 51 2.93 -3.40 4.95
C GLY A 51 2.58 -4.85 4.61
N SER A 52 3.22 -5.84 5.22
CA SER A 52 2.91 -7.26 4.98
C SER A 52 1.59 -7.68 5.62
N LYS A 53 1.21 -7.11 6.77
CA LYS A 53 -0.02 -7.46 7.51
C LYS A 53 -1.27 -7.46 6.64
N ARG A 54 -1.48 -6.42 5.81
CA ARG A 54 -2.64 -6.34 4.91
C ARG A 54 -2.59 -7.41 3.81
N LYS A 55 -1.40 -7.75 3.32
CA LYS A 55 -1.21 -8.82 2.34
C LYS A 55 -1.60 -10.18 2.92
N TRP A 56 -1.24 -10.44 4.18
CA TRP A 56 -1.65 -11.67 4.88
C TRP A 56 -3.16 -11.77 5.06
N GLN A 57 -3.84 -10.67 5.38
CA GLN A 57 -5.30 -10.65 5.47
C GLN A 57 -5.95 -11.01 4.13
N VAL A 58 -5.54 -10.34 3.05
CA VAL A 58 -6.06 -10.60 1.70
C VAL A 58 -5.71 -12.01 1.22
N ALA A 59 -4.49 -12.46 1.50
CA ALA A 59 -4.02 -13.80 1.14
C ALA A 59 -4.77 -14.91 1.90
N ALA A 60 -5.29 -14.64 3.09
CA ALA A 60 -6.10 -15.59 3.84
C ALA A 60 -7.58 -15.61 3.41
N THR A 61 -8.11 -14.49 2.90
CA THR A 61 -9.49 -14.41 2.42
C THR A 61 -9.77 -15.35 1.25
N VAL A 62 -8.90 -15.38 0.25
CA VAL A 62 -9.08 -16.21 -0.96
C VAL A 62 -9.18 -17.71 -0.64
N PRO A 63 -8.21 -18.34 0.07
CA PRO A 63 -8.31 -19.76 0.41
C PRO A 63 -9.45 -20.04 1.37
N CYS A 64 -9.78 -19.13 2.31
CA CYS A 64 -10.91 -19.34 3.22
C CYS A 64 -12.26 -19.31 2.48
N ALA A 65 -12.42 -18.41 1.50
CA ALA A 65 -13.59 -18.38 0.63
C ALA A 65 -13.68 -19.63 -0.25
N LEU A 66 -12.55 -20.10 -0.81
CA LEU A 66 -12.49 -21.35 -1.58
C LEU A 66 -12.81 -22.58 -0.71
N LEU A 67 -12.30 -22.64 0.52
CA LEU A 67 -12.65 -23.70 1.46
C LEU A 67 -14.14 -23.67 1.83
N GLY A 68 -14.71 -22.47 2.02
CA GLY A 68 -16.15 -22.30 2.21
C GLY A 68 -16.96 -22.76 1.00
N PHE A 69 -16.50 -22.46 -0.22
CA PHE A 69 -17.11 -22.94 -1.46
C PHE A 69 -17.05 -24.47 -1.56
N ILE A 70 -15.87 -25.05 -1.40
CA ILE A 70 -15.66 -26.50 -1.48
C ILE A 70 -16.48 -27.21 -0.42
N GLY A 71 -16.45 -26.73 0.83
CA GLY A 71 -17.24 -27.30 1.93
C GLY A 71 -18.75 -27.18 1.71
N GLY A 72 -19.22 -26.05 1.18
CA GLY A 72 -20.63 -25.88 0.80
C GLY A 72 -21.02 -26.83 -0.32
N ALA A 73 -20.26 -26.85 -1.42
CA ALA A 73 -20.54 -27.70 -2.58
C ALA A 73 -20.52 -29.20 -2.23
N THR A 74 -19.57 -29.64 -1.40
CA THR A 74 -19.53 -31.05 -0.97
C THR A 74 -20.67 -31.38 -0.02
N TYR A 75 -21.01 -30.48 0.91
CA TYR A 75 -22.12 -30.70 1.86
C TYR A 75 -23.49 -30.70 1.17
N PHE A 76 -23.75 -29.72 0.29
CA PHE A 76 -25.02 -29.64 -0.43
C PHE A 76 -25.10 -30.65 -1.58
N GLY A 77 -23.96 -31.05 -2.16
CA GLY A 77 -23.91 -32.05 -3.23
C GLY A 77 -24.18 -33.48 -2.77
N THR A 78 -24.01 -33.78 -1.48
CA THR A 78 -24.39 -35.09 -0.92
C THR A 78 -25.87 -35.16 -0.53
N MET A 79 -26.57 -34.03 -0.45
CA MET A 79 -28.01 -34.00 -0.22
C MET A 79 -28.76 -34.24 -1.53
N GLY A 80 -29.62 -35.26 -1.57
CA GLY A 80 -30.44 -35.54 -2.75
C GLY A 80 -31.36 -34.36 -3.09
N ALA A 81 -31.25 -33.84 -4.31
CA ALA A 81 -32.15 -32.80 -4.82
C ALA A 81 -33.37 -33.48 -5.49
N ASP A 82 -34.45 -33.67 -4.73
CA ASP A 82 -35.73 -34.12 -5.28
C ASP A 82 -36.53 -32.90 -5.77
N PRO A 83 -36.73 -32.73 -7.09
CA PRO A 83 -37.42 -31.56 -7.66
C PRO A 83 -38.90 -31.48 -7.27
N THR A 84 -39.49 -32.54 -6.71
CA THR A 84 -40.90 -32.55 -6.27
C THR A 84 -41.10 -31.92 -4.89
N LYS A 85 -40.02 -31.68 -4.13
CA LYS A 85 -40.07 -31.14 -2.77
C LYS A 85 -39.42 -29.76 -2.75
N THR A 86 -40.23 -28.71 -2.73
CA THR A 86 -39.74 -27.33 -2.56
C THR A 86 -39.29 -27.11 -1.11
N ILE A 87 -38.11 -26.53 -0.94
CA ILE A 87 -37.57 -26.13 0.37
C ILE A 87 -37.87 -24.65 0.54
N MET A 88 -38.68 -24.29 1.55
CA MET A 88 -39.11 -22.90 1.80
C MET A 88 -39.80 -22.23 0.59
N GLY A 89 -40.50 -23.02 -0.25
CA GLY A 89 -41.15 -22.53 -1.47
C GLY A 89 -40.21 -22.24 -2.64
N ILE A 90 -38.92 -22.57 -2.50
CA ILE A 90 -37.89 -22.42 -3.53
C ILE A 90 -37.47 -23.81 -4.00
N ASP A 91 -37.10 -23.93 -5.28
CA ASP A 91 -36.54 -25.16 -5.84
C ASP A 91 -35.21 -25.53 -5.13
N PRO A 92 -35.00 -26.81 -4.77
CA PRO A 92 -33.77 -27.28 -4.14
C PRO A 92 -32.47 -26.83 -4.83
N PHE A 93 -32.44 -26.76 -6.16
CA PHE A 93 -31.25 -26.31 -6.90
C PHE A 93 -30.88 -24.86 -6.59
N PHE A 94 -31.88 -23.97 -6.56
CA PHE A 94 -31.64 -22.57 -6.21
C PHE A 94 -31.31 -22.39 -4.74
N PHE A 95 -32.00 -23.12 -3.85
CA PHE A 95 -31.72 -23.07 -2.42
C PHE A 95 -30.27 -23.48 -2.12
N TYR A 96 -29.83 -24.65 -2.61
CA TYR A 96 -28.46 -25.12 -2.41
C TYR A 96 -27.42 -24.26 -3.13
N GLY A 97 -27.73 -23.72 -4.31
CA GLY A 97 -26.87 -22.77 -5.01
C GLY A 97 -26.63 -21.51 -4.18
N ILE A 98 -27.70 -20.89 -3.67
CA ILE A 98 -27.63 -19.70 -2.81
C ILE A 98 -26.91 -20.03 -1.49
N SER A 99 -27.21 -21.17 -0.86
CA SER A 99 -26.53 -21.61 0.36
C SER A 99 -25.03 -21.80 0.14
N THR A 100 -24.63 -22.40 -1.00
CA THR A 100 -23.22 -22.58 -1.35
C THR A 100 -22.52 -21.23 -1.53
N VAL A 101 -23.15 -20.28 -2.22
CA VAL A 101 -22.63 -18.89 -2.32
C VAL A 101 -22.58 -18.23 -0.94
N GLY A 102 -23.55 -18.50 -0.07
CA GLY A 102 -23.54 -18.07 1.34
C GLY A 102 -22.31 -18.58 2.09
N CYS A 103 -21.93 -19.85 1.90
CA CYS A 103 -20.71 -20.42 2.49
C CYS A 103 -19.44 -19.70 2.00
N VAL A 104 -19.39 -19.27 0.74
CA VAL A 104 -18.28 -18.42 0.22
C VAL A 104 -18.22 -17.09 0.96
N GLY A 105 -19.38 -16.43 1.13
CA GLY A 105 -19.48 -15.17 1.87
C GLY A 105 -18.98 -15.31 3.30
N VAL A 106 -19.37 -16.37 4.00
CA VAL A 106 -18.88 -16.67 5.36
C VAL A 106 -17.37 -16.88 5.37
N GLY A 107 -16.83 -17.67 4.45
CA GLY A 107 -15.37 -17.88 4.32
C GLY A 107 -14.62 -16.57 4.05
N ALA A 108 -15.18 -15.68 3.23
CA ALA A 108 -14.59 -14.39 2.94
C ALA A 108 -14.56 -13.44 4.16
N VAL A 109 -15.57 -13.50 5.04
CA VAL A 109 -15.62 -12.73 6.29
C VAL A 109 -14.67 -13.29 7.35
N VAL A 110 -14.57 -14.61 7.46
CA VAL A 110 -13.69 -15.28 8.43
C VAL A 110 -12.20 -15.18 8.03
N GLY A 111 -11.91 -15.12 6.74
CA GLY A 111 -10.55 -15.09 6.19
C GLY A 111 -9.62 -14.01 6.78
N PRO A 112 -9.99 -12.71 6.81
CA PRO A 112 -9.14 -11.66 7.36
C PRO A 112 -8.78 -11.84 8.83
N SER A 113 -9.69 -12.42 9.63
CA SER A 113 -9.46 -12.74 11.04
C SER A 113 -8.41 -13.84 11.19
N LEU A 114 -8.54 -14.92 10.41
CA LEU A 114 -7.52 -15.99 10.34
C LEU A 114 -6.17 -15.46 9.82
N GLY A 115 -6.16 -14.61 8.80
CA GLY A 115 -4.93 -14.01 8.27
C GLY A 115 -4.22 -13.14 9.31
N THR A 116 -4.96 -12.42 10.14
CA THR A 116 -4.40 -11.64 11.26
C THR A 116 -3.82 -12.55 12.34
N ALA A 117 -4.49 -13.66 12.66
CA ALA A 117 -4.00 -14.64 13.61
C ALA A 117 -2.70 -15.31 13.13
N LEU A 118 -2.65 -15.77 11.89
CA LEU A 118 -1.46 -16.37 11.26
C LEU A 118 -0.28 -15.39 11.22
N TRP A 119 -0.53 -14.13 10.88
CA TRP A 119 0.50 -13.10 10.91
C TRP A 119 1.06 -12.87 12.32
N ARG A 120 0.20 -12.84 13.35
CA ARG A 120 0.63 -12.73 14.76
C ARG A 120 1.45 -13.94 15.20
N MET A 121 1.06 -15.15 14.81
CA MET A 121 1.79 -16.37 15.15
C MET A 121 3.19 -16.39 14.53
N THR A 122 3.31 -16.00 13.26
CA THR A 122 4.60 -15.97 12.55
C THR A 122 5.55 -14.88 13.08
N HIS A 123 5.02 -13.73 13.52
CA HIS A 123 5.82 -12.61 14.00
C HIS A 123 5.88 -12.50 15.53
N ARG A 124 5.42 -13.51 16.26
CA ARG A 124 5.18 -13.48 17.73
C ARG A 124 6.36 -12.93 18.55
N ASN A 125 7.59 -13.29 18.16
CA ASN A 125 8.81 -12.89 18.89
C ASN A 125 9.11 -11.40 18.73
N LYS A 126 8.66 -10.77 17.65
CA LYS A 126 8.94 -9.36 17.31
C LYS A 126 7.77 -8.42 17.64
N VAL A 127 6.63 -8.93 18.12
CA VAL A 127 5.40 -8.13 18.32
C VAL A 127 5.64 -6.97 19.29
N SER A 128 6.31 -7.20 20.41
CA SER A 128 6.62 -6.15 21.40
C SER A 128 7.44 -5.00 20.80
N LEU A 129 8.44 -5.34 19.99
CA LEU A 129 9.29 -4.37 19.30
C LEU A 129 8.54 -3.62 18.20
N ILE A 130 7.66 -4.32 17.48
CA ILE A 130 6.77 -3.73 16.47
C ILE A 130 5.83 -2.73 17.14
N ASP A 131 5.21 -3.09 18.26
CA ASP A 131 4.28 -2.22 18.99
C ASP A 131 4.98 -0.97 19.53
N ALA A 132 6.21 -1.10 20.02
CA ALA A 132 7.02 0.05 20.43
C ALA A 132 7.32 0.99 19.24
N LYS A 133 7.67 0.42 18.08
CA LYS A 133 7.93 1.20 16.84
C LYS A 133 6.66 1.79 16.23
N ASP A 134 5.52 1.11 16.34
CA ASP A 134 4.20 1.60 15.94
C ASP A 134 3.89 2.90 16.69
N ARG A 135 4.14 2.94 18.01
CA ARG A 135 3.95 4.16 18.81
C ARG A 135 4.86 5.31 18.35
N GLU A 136 6.14 5.04 18.10
CA GLU A 136 7.07 6.04 17.55
C GLU A 136 6.60 6.55 16.18
N PHE A 137 6.14 5.64 15.32
CA PHE A 137 5.63 5.95 14.00
C PHE A 137 4.39 6.85 14.07
N TYR A 138 3.40 6.51 14.90
CA TYR A 138 2.20 7.33 15.06
C TYR A 138 2.53 8.72 15.60
N LYS A 139 3.48 8.86 16.53
CA LYS A 139 3.98 10.17 16.98
C LYS A 139 4.55 11.00 15.81
N ARG A 140 5.30 10.37 14.91
CA ARG A 140 5.86 11.03 13.71
C ARG A 140 4.78 11.42 12.69
N ILE A 141 3.77 10.58 12.49
CA ILE A 141 2.64 10.88 11.60
C ILE A 141 1.80 12.03 12.18
N ALA A 142 1.46 11.95 13.47
CA ALA A 142 0.68 12.98 14.16
C ALA A 142 1.35 14.37 14.10
N LYS A 143 2.69 14.44 14.16
CA LYS A 143 3.44 15.69 14.02
C LYS A 143 3.42 16.28 12.60
N ASN A 144 3.35 15.44 11.58
CA ASN A 144 3.55 15.86 10.17
C ASN A 144 2.28 15.91 9.33
N ARG A 145 1.18 15.30 9.81
CA ARG A 145 -0.14 15.32 9.15
C ARG A 145 -0.69 16.74 9.07
N VAL A 146 -1.49 16.99 8.04
CA VAL A 146 -2.28 18.23 7.95
C VAL A 146 -3.51 18.13 8.86
N ASP A 147 -3.98 19.26 9.37
CA ASP A 147 -5.21 19.35 10.16
C ASP A 147 -6.43 18.97 9.31
N ALA A 148 -7.30 18.12 9.87
CA ALA A 148 -8.46 17.60 9.17
C ALA A 148 -9.53 18.67 8.91
N THR A 149 -9.50 19.77 9.66
CA THR A 149 -10.44 20.89 9.52
C THR A 149 -10.21 21.68 8.24
N LEU A 150 -9.01 21.60 7.65
CA LEU A 150 -8.64 22.32 6.43
C LEU A 150 -9.15 21.64 5.14
N GLN A 151 -10.14 20.76 5.26
CA GLN A 151 -10.69 20.01 4.14
C GLN A 151 -11.54 20.92 3.23
N SER A 152 -11.13 21.06 1.98
CA SER A 152 -11.96 21.67 0.94
C SER A 152 -12.70 20.58 0.13
N PRO A 153 -13.97 20.78 -0.27
CA PRO A 153 -14.72 19.84 -1.11
C PRO A 153 -14.01 19.47 -2.42
N THR A 154 -13.23 20.41 -2.98
CA THR A 154 -12.54 20.25 -4.26
C THR A 154 -11.19 19.54 -4.12
N SER A 155 -10.62 19.45 -2.91
CA SER A 155 -9.32 18.81 -2.67
C SER A 155 -9.37 17.82 -1.50
N PRO A 156 -9.54 16.51 -1.78
CA PRO A 156 -9.59 15.50 -0.73
C PRO A 156 -8.27 15.44 0.03
N ILE A 157 -8.34 15.23 1.34
CA ILE A 157 -7.18 15.15 2.21
C ILE A 157 -6.31 13.93 1.83
N PRO A 158 -4.99 14.11 1.65
CA PRO A 158 -4.07 12.98 1.48
C PRO A 158 -4.03 12.12 2.75
N ASP A 159 -3.98 10.79 2.59
CA ASP A 159 -3.99 9.75 3.65
C ASP A 159 -3.64 10.28 5.06
N TYR A 160 -4.66 10.59 5.85
CA TYR A 160 -4.53 11.28 7.14
C TYR A 160 -3.80 10.44 8.20
N TYR A 161 -3.96 9.11 8.15
CA TYR A 161 -3.42 8.17 9.14
C TYR A 161 -2.11 7.51 8.68
N GLY A 162 -1.70 7.72 7.44
CA GLY A 162 -0.53 7.06 6.86
C GLY A 162 -0.73 5.54 6.77
N GLU A 163 -1.94 5.10 6.48
CA GLU A 163 -2.28 3.68 6.33
C GLU A 163 -1.45 3.03 5.21
N LYS A 164 -1.26 3.75 4.09
CA LYS A 164 -0.59 3.24 2.89
C LYS A 164 0.94 3.21 3.00
N ILE A 165 1.50 3.64 4.14
CA ILE A 165 2.95 3.72 4.35
C ILE A 165 3.50 2.34 4.74
N GLY A 166 4.01 1.60 3.75
CA GLY A 166 4.69 0.31 3.91
C GLY A 166 6.17 0.31 3.49
N SER A 167 6.73 1.47 3.12
CA SER A 167 8.14 1.60 2.73
C SER A 167 8.68 3.00 3.04
N ILE A 168 10.01 3.13 3.11
CA ILE A 168 10.66 4.44 3.29
C ILE A 168 10.30 5.40 2.15
N HIS A 169 10.24 4.88 0.92
CA HIS A 169 9.84 5.70 -0.23
C HIS A 169 8.41 6.21 -0.06
N GLY A 170 7.48 5.34 0.35
CA GLY A 170 6.10 5.71 0.65
C GLY A 170 6.02 6.79 1.73
N TYR A 171 6.84 6.71 2.77
CA TYR A 171 6.91 7.75 3.82
C TYR A 171 7.37 9.11 3.27
N ARG A 172 8.42 9.13 2.44
CA ARG A 172 8.91 10.38 1.80
C ARG A 172 7.93 10.95 0.80
N GLN A 173 7.19 10.10 0.10
CA GLN A 173 6.11 10.51 -0.79
C GLN A 173 4.98 11.15 0.02
N TRP A 174 4.53 10.48 1.08
CA TRP A 174 3.50 10.99 1.98
C TRP A 174 3.87 12.36 2.56
N LEU A 175 5.11 12.57 3.03
CA LEU A 175 5.56 13.89 3.51
C LEU A 175 5.47 14.99 2.43
N ARG A 176 5.76 14.66 1.18
CA ARG A 176 5.62 15.58 0.05
C ARG A 176 4.16 15.87 -0.28
N ASP A 177 3.28 14.88 -0.15
CA ASP A 177 1.86 15.05 -0.41
C ASP A 177 1.20 15.92 0.67
N GLN A 178 1.56 15.72 1.94
CA GLN A 178 1.14 16.60 3.05
C GLN A 178 1.64 18.04 2.86
N SER A 179 2.90 18.24 2.45
CA SER A 179 3.43 19.59 2.23
C SER A 179 2.82 20.30 1.02
N LYS A 180 2.56 19.57 -0.07
CA LYS A 180 1.79 20.09 -1.21
C LYS A 180 0.38 20.49 -0.80
N TYR A 181 -0.29 19.68 0.02
CA TYR A 181 -1.63 19.99 0.51
C TYR A 181 -1.64 21.26 1.38
N ARG A 182 -0.71 21.39 2.33
CA ARG A 182 -0.59 22.64 3.13
C ARG A 182 -0.44 23.88 2.25
N ARG A 183 0.41 23.82 1.23
CA ARG A 183 0.60 24.94 0.30
C ARG A 183 -0.67 25.27 -0.48
N LYS A 184 -1.41 24.25 -0.91
CA LYS A 184 -2.69 24.44 -1.61
C LYS A 184 -3.74 25.09 -0.72
N VAL A 185 -3.81 24.70 0.55
CA VAL A 185 -4.74 25.29 1.51
C VAL A 185 -4.39 26.76 1.74
N VAL A 186 -3.13 27.06 2.06
CA VAL A 186 -2.68 28.44 2.30
C VAL A 186 -2.95 29.34 1.08
N LEU A 187 -2.63 28.88 -0.12
CA LEU A 187 -2.87 29.66 -1.35
C LEU A 187 -4.35 29.78 -1.73
N ALA A 188 -5.24 28.96 -1.18
CA ALA A 188 -6.67 29.05 -1.47
C ALA A 188 -7.40 30.04 -0.55
N GLU A 189 -6.76 30.45 0.55
CA GLU A 189 -7.27 31.46 1.47
C GLU A 189 -6.84 32.90 1.08
N GLU A 190 -5.82 33.05 0.23
CA GLU A 190 -5.37 34.31 -0.39
C GLU A 190 -6.15 34.64 -1.68
#